data_AF-A0A2H1FDA5-F1
#
_entry.id   AF-A0A2H1FDA5-F1
#
_cell.length_a   1.000
_cell.length_b   1.000
_cell.length_c   1.000
_cell.angle_alpha   90.00
_cell.angle_beta   90.00
_cell.angle_gamma   90.00
#
_symmetry.space_group_name_H-M   'P 1'
#
loop_
_entity.id
_entity.type
_entity.pdbx_description
1 polymer ?
#
loop_
_entity_poly.entity_id
_entity_poly.type
_entity_poly.pdbx_seq_one_letter_code
_entity_poly.pdbx_strand_id
1 'polypeptide(L)'
;MDVRVFEMTRYLVQIRILGNTKVYLKDLIYDISKKFDVDGVTRKRPVPHISLAGPLSTDDEERLVREVFDVVKKYDIVGYSLDGFGKFSKFLFLKRVIFVNIEPSKDLEEMRSEISRRLEIFCKMQDHDYKDDFEFHATIAFRDITWKFGEIWKYMQKLPQPKINLTLLRVTILKKAIHEKSKILYEYDLMLKRKLDREQALDKQTLQHTLSVLKKRQETLPPDFWDVPDSEKDGEIFLISDTHFDHENIIRYCHRPFKSVGEMNKTLVDRWNSKVGKEDTVYFMGDLTLERENLDYWLGKLNGKIKFIRGNHDKGLITKAEEIQDRCPLVYKGNKFLLTHDPVRPANWDGWLIHGDKHNNSLDN
;
A
#
# COMPACT_ATOMS: atom_id res chain seq x y z
N MET A 1 -2.75 -50.68 -7.21
CA MET A 1 -3.41 -49.76 -8.15
C MET A 1 -2.78 -48.40 -7.96
N ASP A 2 -1.95 -48.01 -8.92
CA ASP A 2 -1.09 -46.83 -8.89
C ASP A 2 -1.93 -45.57 -9.18
N VAL A 3 -2.12 -44.70 -8.19
CA VAL A 3 -2.81 -43.42 -8.38
C VAL A 3 -1.80 -42.45 -8.99
N ARG A 4 -1.60 -42.53 -10.30
CA ARG A 4 -0.96 -41.45 -11.06
C ARG A 4 -1.94 -40.27 -11.07
N VAL A 5 -1.80 -39.38 -10.11
CA VAL A 5 -2.38 -38.04 -10.19
C VAL A 5 -1.73 -37.39 -11.40
N PHE A 6 -2.43 -37.33 -12.54
CA PHE A 6 -2.00 -36.54 -13.68
C PHE A 6 -1.79 -35.10 -13.18
N GLU A 7 -0.53 -34.66 -13.08
CA GLU A 7 -0.21 -33.28 -12.73
C GLU A 7 -0.66 -32.39 -13.89
N MET A 8 -1.86 -31.81 -13.79
CA MET A 8 -2.38 -30.90 -14.81
C MET A 8 -1.85 -29.48 -14.59
N THR A 9 -1.65 -28.75 -15.70
CA THR A 9 -1.41 -27.30 -15.68
C THR A 9 -2.50 -26.60 -14.88
N ARG A 10 -2.10 -25.69 -13.99
CA ARG A 10 -3.04 -24.96 -13.13
C ARG A 10 -3.09 -23.49 -13.51
N TYR A 11 -4.28 -22.92 -13.42
CA TYR A 11 -4.54 -21.51 -13.63
C TYR A 11 -5.11 -20.87 -12.36
N LEU A 12 -4.86 -19.57 -12.21
CA LEU A 12 -5.46 -18.75 -11.16
C LEU A 12 -5.89 -17.43 -11.78
N VAL A 13 -7.17 -17.11 -11.67
CA VAL A 13 -7.73 -15.82 -12.07
C VAL A 13 -7.77 -14.95 -10.82
N GLN A 14 -7.12 -13.79 -10.87
CA GLN A 14 -6.95 -12.94 -9.69
C GLN A 14 -6.88 -11.46 -10.06
N ILE A 15 -7.19 -10.61 -9.09
CA ILE A 15 -6.85 -9.19 -9.10
C ILE A 15 -5.50 -9.05 -8.40
N ARG A 16 -4.54 -8.40 -9.05
CA ARG A 16 -3.29 -8.00 -8.39
C ARG A 16 -3.49 -6.62 -7.78
N ILE A 17 -3.21 -6.51 -6.48
CA ILE A 17 -3.21 -5.20 -5.82
C ILE A 17 -1.96 -4.46 -6.28
N LEU A 18 -2.13 -3.21 -6.71
CA LEU A 18 -1.09 -2.33 -7.24
C LEU A 18 -0.89 -1.14 -6.29
N GLY A 19 -0.13 -0.13 -6.71
CA GLY A 19 0.00 1.11 -5.94
C GLY A 19 0.67 0.96 -4.57
N ASN A 20 0.33 1.88 -3.67
CA ASN A 20 0.88 1.95 -2.31
C ASN A 20 0.33 0.84 -1.41
N THR A 21 -0.90 0.37 -1.64
CA THR A 21 -1.56 -0.68 -0.88
C THR A 21 -0.86 -2.01 -1.11
N LYS A 22 -0.35 -2.27 -2.32
CA LYS A 22 0.53 -3.40 -2.56
C LYS A 22 1.76 -3.37 -1.65
N VAL A 23 2.34 -2.18 -1.43
CA VAL A 23 3.53 -2.00 -0.57
C VAL A 23 3.14 -2.22 0.88
N TYR A 24 2.09 -1.53 1.37
CA TYR A 24 1.54 -1.69 2.71
C TYR A 24 1.26 -3.15 3.05
N LEU A 25 0.52 -3.87 2.20
CA LEU A 25 0.21 -5.28 2.43
C LEU A 25 1.45 -6.18 2.41
N LYS A 26 2.42 -5.86 1.55
CA LYS A 26 3.67 -6.61 1.48
C LYS A 26 4.51 -6.39 2.73
N ASP A 27 4.63 -5.16 3.21
CA ASP A 27 5.36 -4.83 4.43
C ASP A 27 4.69 -5.50 5.64
N LEU A 28 3.36 -5.42 5.74
CA LEU A 28 2.58 -6.13 6.75
C LEU A 28 2.86 -7.66 6.73
N ILE A 29 2.88 -8.28 5.55
CA ILE A 29 3.23 -9.71 5.41
C ILE A 29 4.63 -10.00 5.97
N TYR A 30 5.64 -9.18 5.65
CA TYR A 30 7.00 -9.38 6.13
C TYR A 30 7.15 -9.09 7.63
N ASP A 31 6.44 -8.09 8.14
CA ASP A 31 6.44 -7.76 9.57
C ASP A 31 5.84 -8.89 10.40
N ILE A 32 4.72 -9.46 9.95
CA ILE A 32 4.13 -10.64 10.59
C ILE A 32 5.08 -11.84 10.50
N SER A 33 5.67 -12.06 9.31
CA SER A 33 6.64 -13.14 9.09
C SER A 33 7.83 -13.05 10.05
N LYS A 34 8.44 -11.86 10.18
CA LYS A 34 9.59 -11.61 11.06
C LYS A 34 9.22 -11.65 12.53
N LYS A 35 8.13 -10.99 12.92
CA LYS A 35 7.71 -10.87 14.32
C LYS A 35 7.33 -12.21 14.93
N PHE A 36 6.64 -13.04 14.15
CA PHE A 36 6.16 -14.33 14.61
C PHE A 36 6.99 -15.49 14.12
N ASP A 37 8.08 -15.27 13.38
CA ASP A 37 8.92 -16.34 12.84
C ASP A 37 8.07 -17.41 12.11
N VAL A 38 7.36 -16.94 11.08
CA VAL A 38 6.52 -17.74 10.18
C VAL A 38 6.86 -17.38 8.73
N ASP A 39 6.97 -18.37 7.86
CA ASP A 39 7.45 -18.23 6.50
C ASP A 39 6.44 -18.66 5.43
N GLY A 40 5.28 -19.21 5.79
CA GLY A 40 4.39 -19.89 4.84
C GLY A 40 3.97 -19.04 3.63
N VAL A 41 3.76 -17.74 3.84
CA VAL A 41 3.50 -16.73 2.80
C VAL A 41 4.80 -16.25 2.12
N THR A 42 5.88 -16.10 2.88
CA THR A 42 7.14 -15.49 2.43
C THR A 42 8.15 -16.49 1.83
N ARG A 43 7.86 -17.80 1.87
CA ARG A 43 8.59 -18.88 1.15
C ARG A 43 8.78 -18.57 -0.33
N LYS A 44 7.86 -17.79 -0.89
CA LYS A 44 7.97 -17.18 -2.21
C LYS A 44 7.76 -15.68 -2.03
N ARG A 45 8.28 -14.89 -2.98
CA ARG A 45 8.01 -13.45 -3.02
C ARG A 45 6.49 -13.22 -2.99
N PRO A 46 5.93 -12.64 -1.92
CA PRO A 46 4.50 -12.41 -1.81
C PRO A 46 4.08 -11.35 -2.83
N VAL A 47 2.95 -11.63 -3.47
CA VAL A 47 2.26 -10.69 -4.35
C VAL A 47 0.84 -10.59 -3.80
N PRO A 48 0.50 -9.51 -3.07
CA PRO A 48 -0.86 -9.30 -2.60
C PRO A 48 -1.85 -9.35 -3.77
N HIS A 49 -2.86 -10.20 -3.63
CA HIS A 49 -3.85 -10.46 -4.67
C HIS A 49 -5.17 -10.89 -4.03
N ILE A 50 -6.22 -10.80 -4.84
CA ILE A 50 -7.57 -11.23 -4.53
C ILE A 50 -7.92 -12.29 -5.56
N SER A 51 -8.23 -13.51 -5.11
CA SER A 51 -8.64 -14.57 -6.03
C SER A 51 -10.04 -14.29 -6.57
N LEU A 52 -10.24 -14.50 -7.88
CA LEU A 52 -11.56 -14.48 -8.51
C LEU A 52 -12.04 -15.91 -8.81
N ALA A 53 -11.13 -16.77 -9.27
CA ALA A 53 -11.38 -18.18 -9.51
C ALA A 53 -10.09 -19.02 -9.47
N GLY A 54 -10.15 -20.19 -8.83
CA GLY A 54 -9.09 -21.18 -8.82
C GLY A 54 -8.22 -21.22 -7.55
N PRO A 55 -7.20 -22.10 -7.50
CA PRO A 55 -6.56 -22.75 -8.65
C PRO A 55 -7.46 -23.74 -9.39
N LEU A 56 -7.51 -23.63 -10.71
CA LEU A 56 -8.33 -24.47 -11.60
C LEU A 56 -7.48 -25.16 -12.67
N SER A 57 -8.01 -26.19 -13.32
CA SER A 57 -7.38 -26.83 -14.48
C SER A 57 -8.37 -26.96 -15.64
N THR A 58 -7.86 -26.84 -16.87
CA THR A 58 -8.64 -27.00 -18.11
C THR A 58 -7.73 -27.49 -19.23
N ASP A 59 -8.33 -28.14 -20.23
CA ASP A 59 -7.67 -28.56 -21.47
C ASP A 59 -7.81 -27.50 -22.58
N ASP A 60 -8.56 -26.41 -22.34
CA ASP A 60 -8.83 -25.34 -23.31
C ASP A 60 -8.40 -23.96 -22.73
N GLU A 61 -7.10 -23.68 -22.81
CA GLU A 61 -6.51 -22.42 -22.32
C GLU A 61 -7.05 -21.19 -23.07
N GLU A 62 -7.30 -21.31 -24.37
CA GLU A 62 -7.80 -20.20 -25.18
C GLU A 62 -9.24 -19.83 -24.79
N ARG A 63 -10.09 -20.82 -24.55
CA ARG A 63 -11.44 -20.59 -24.02
C ARG A 63 -11.41 -20.02 -22.62
N LEU A 64 -10.52 -20.47 -21.73
CA LEU A 64 -10.34 -19.87 -20.40
C LEU A 64 -10.04 -18.37 -20.52
N VAL A 65 -9.06 -18.00 -21.33
CA VAL A 65 -8.68 -16.59 -21.53
C VAL A 65 -9.84 -15.80 -22.13
N ARG A 66 -10.51 -16.34 -23.15
CA ARG A 66 -11.65 -15.69 -23.81
C ARG A 66 -12.82 -15.46 -22.85
N GLU A 67 -13.28 -16.49 -22.14
CA GLU A 67 -14.44 -16.39 -21.24
C GLU A 67 -14.18 -15.40 -20.10
N VAL A 68 -12.99 -15.43 -19.48
CA VAL A 68 -12.64 -14.46 -18.42
C VAL A 68 -12.65 -13.04 -18.98
N PHE A 69 -11.97 -12.78 -20.09
CA PHE A 69 -11.86 -11.41 -20.62
C PHE A 69 -13.16 -10.91 -21.26
N ASP A 70 -14.00 -11.80 -21.78
CA ASP A 70 -15.34 -11.46 -22.26
C ASP A 70 -16.27 -11.00 -21.14
N VAL A 71 -16.07 -11.46 -19.91
CA VAL A 71 -16.76 -10.92 -18.74
C VAL A 71 -16.15 -9.59 -18.33
N VAL A 72 -14.83 -9.55 -18.13
CA VAL A 72 -14.13 -8.37 -17.61
C VAL A 72 -14.35 -7.14 -18.50
N LYS A 73 -14.37 -7.30 -19.83
CA LYS A 73 -14.55 -6.19 -20.78
C LYS A 73 -15.90 -5.48 -20.69
N LYS A 74 -16.91 -6.09 -20.06
CA LYS A 74 -18.24 -5.48 -19.87
C LYS A 74 -18.24 -4.35 -18.84
N TYR A 75 -17.24 -4.33 -17.96
CA TYR A 75 -17.16 -3.40 -16.86
C TYR A 75 -16.23 -2.23 -17.20
N ASP A 76 -16.51 -1.06 -16.58
CA ASP A 76 -15.68 0.12 -16.74
C ASP A 76 -14.80 0.43 -15.53
N ILE A 77 -15.38 1.06 -14.51
CA ILE A 77 -14.72 1.35 -13.24
C ILE A 77 -15.32 0.41 -12.22
N VAL A 78 -14.52 -0.50 -11.68
CA VAL A 78 -14.95 -1.47 -10.66
C VAL A 78 -14.22 -1.17 -9.36
N GLY A 79 -14.98 -0.80 -8.33
CA GLY A 79 -14.45 -0.47 -7.01
C GLY A 79 -14.37 -1.69 -6.10
N TYR A 80 -13.49 -1.60 -5.11
CA TYR A 80 -13.49 -2.47 -3.92
C TYR A 80 -12.74 -1.75 -2.80
N SER A 81 -12.93 -2.17 -1.55
CA SER A 81 -12.20 -1.59 -0.42
C SER A 81 -11.43 -2.67 0.36
N LEU A 82 -10.38 -2.27 1.06
CA LEU A 82 -9.84 -3.04 2.18
C LEU A 82 -10.55 -2.55 3.44
N ASP A 83 -11.18 -3.46 4.18
CA ASP A 83 -11.92 -3.13 5.41
C ASP A 83 -11.56 -4.04 6.59
N GLY A 84 -10.49 -3.67 7.29
CA GLY A 84 -10.00 -4.41 8.44
C GLY A 84 -9.38 -5.76 8.11
N PHE A 85 -9.16 -6.55 9.16
CA PHE A 85 -8.59 -7.89 9.06
C PHE A 85 -9.64 -8.98 9.29
N GLY A 86 -9.39 -10.14 8.71
CA GLY A 86 -10.21 -11.33 8.84
C GLY A 86 -9.39 -12.61 9.02
N LYS A 87 -10.08 -13.69 9.34
CA LYS A 87 -9.46 -15.01 9.50
C LYS A 87 -10.39 -16.15 9.11
N PHE A 88 -9.80 -17.22 8.58
CA PHE A 88 -10.46 -18.52 8.42
C PHE A 88 -9.96 -19.48 9.50
N SER A 89 -10.88 -20.07 10.26
CA SER A 89 -10.56 -20.99 11.35
C SER A 89 -11.48 -22.22 11.44
N LYS A 90 -11.96 -22.74 10.30
CA LYS A 90 -12.82 -23.93 10.30
C LYS A 90 -12.04 -25.21 10.68
N PHE A 91 -12.78 -26.20 11.19
CA PHE A 91 -12.44 -27.44 11.91
C PHE A 91 -11.07 -28.14 11.64
N LEU A 92 -10.62 -28.87 12.66
CA LEU A 92 -9.40 -29.71 12.77
C LEU A 92 -8.68 -30.00 11.43
N PHE A 93 -7.49 -29.41 11.28
CA PHE A 93 -6.47 -29.65 10.25
C PHE A 93 -6.60 -28.98 8.87
N LEU A 94 -7.66 -28.21 8.56
CA LEU A 94 -7.75 -27.56 7.24
C LEU A 94 -7.79 -26.01 7.30
N LYS A 95 -6.62 -25.44 6.98
CA LYS A 95 -6.32 -24.06 6.54
C LYS A 95 -6.74 -22.93 7.48
N ARG A 96 -5.88 -22.67 8.46
CA ARG A 96 -5.80 -21.38 9.16
C ARG A 96 -5.21 -20.32 8.23
N VAL A 97 -5.95 -19.25 8.01
CA VAL A 97 -5.54 -18.12 7.16
C VAL A 97 -5.87 -16.83 7.90
N ILE A 98 -4.96 -15.87 7.87
CA ILE A 98 -5.17 -14.48 8.29
C ILE A 98 -5.04 -13.62 7.05
N PHE A 99 -5.97 -12.70 6.86
CA PHE A 99 -6.10 -11.91 5.65
C PHE A 99 -6.60 -10.50 5.94
N VAL A 100 -6.51 -9.63 4.94
CA VAL A 100 -7.25 -8.37 4.88
C VAL A 100 -8.58 -8.64 4.20
N ASN A 101 -9.67 -8.17 4.79
CA ASN A 101 -11.01 -8.30 4.19
C ASN A 101 -11.08 -7.40 2.97
N ILE A 102 -11.75 -7.89 1.93
CA ILE A 102 -12.07 -7.10 0.76
C ILE A 102 -13.58 -6.92 0.74
N GLU A 103 -14.02 -5.67 0.76
CA GLU A 103 -15.42 -5.32 0.51
C GLU A 103 -15.58 -5.07 -1.00
N PRO A 104 -16.23 -5.97 -1.74
CA PRO A 104 -16.40 -5.80 -3.17
C PRO A 104 -17.48 -4.75 -3.45
N SER A 105 -17.38 -4.04 -4.59
CA SER A 105 -18.57 -3.40 -5.16
C SER A 105 -19.50 -4.47 -5.75
N LYS A 106 -20.77 -4.13 -5.94
CA LYS A 106 -21.73 -4.99 -6.65
C LYS A 106 -21.21 -5.44 -8.02
N ASP A 107 -20.56 -4.54 -8.76
CA ASP A 107 -19.93 -4.86 -10.05
C ASP A 107 -18.85 -5.95 -9.91
N LEU A 108 -18.05 -5.92 -8.84
CA LEU A 108 -17.04 -6.94 -8.60
C LEU A 108 -17.66 -8.29 -8.22
N GLU A 109 -18.71 -8.30 -7.41
CA GLU A 109 -19.46 -9.52 -7.07
C GLU A 109 -20.05 -10.17 -8.33
N GLU A 110 -20.74 -9.39 -9.15
CA GLU A 110 -21.35 -9.84 -10.40
C GLU A 110 -20.28 -10.33 -11.40
N MET A 111 -19.18 -9.58 -11.56
CA MET A 111 -18.06 -9.96 -12.43
C MET A 111 -17.51 -11.32 -12.02
N ARG A 112 -17.25 -11.51 -10.72
CA ARG A 112 -16.69 -12.74 -10.20
C ARG A 112 -17.67 -13.91 -10.34
N SER A 113 -18.95 -13.69 -10.04
CA SER A 113 -19.99 -14.72 -10.17
C SER A 113 -20.12 -15.20 -11.61
N GLU A 114 -20.17 -14.29 -12.58
CA GLU A 114 -20.26 -14.63 -14.00
C GLU A 114 -18.98 -15.31 -14.52
N ILE A 115 -17.79 -14.91 -14.04
CA ILE A 115 -16.54 -15.64 -14.32
C ILE A 115 -16.67 -17.08 -13.83
N SER A 116 -17.08 -17.29 -12.58
CA SER A 116 -17.17 -18.62 -11.99
C SER A 116 -18.13 -19.53 -12.77
N ARG A 117 -19.35 -19.04 -13.04
CA ARG A 117 -20.39 -19.76 -13.78
C ARG A 117 -19.95 -20.18 -15.19
N ARG A 118 -19.21 -19.32 -15.89
CA ARG A 118 -18.68 -19.66 -17.23
C ARG A 118 -17.58 -20.71 -17.17
N LEU A 119 -16.69 -20.59 -16.20
CA LEU A 119 -15.55 -21.50 -16.06
C LEU A 119 -15.98 -22.89 -15.58
N GLU A 120 -16.99 -22.99 -14.72
CA GLU A 120 -17.55 -24.25 -14.23
C GLU A 120 -17.89 -25.24 -15.37
N ILE A 121 -18.32 -24.73 -16.53
CA ILE A 121 -18.75 -25.53 -17.68
C ILE A 121 -17.61 -26.42 -18.23
N PHE A 122 -16.35 -26.00 -18.11
CA PHE A 122 -15.21 -26.66 -18.78
C PHE A 122 -13.90 -26.65 -17.98
N CYS A 123 -13.91 -26.12 -16.76
CA CYS A 123 -12.77 -26.12 -15.85
C CYS A 123 -13.07 -26.98 -14.62
N LYS A 124 -12.05 -27.66 -14.09
CA LYS A 124 -12.09 -28.26 -12.75
C LYS A 124 -11.67 -27.18 -11.75
N MET A 125 -12.60 -26.73 -10.91
CA MET A 125 -12.42 -25.61 -9.98
C MET A 125 -12.38 -26.09 -8.52
N GLN A 126 -12.20 -25.17 -7.58
CA GLN A 126 -12.22 -25.48 -6.14
C GLN A 126 -13.64 -25.32 -5.57
N ASP A 127 -13.99 -26.02 -4.50
CA ASP A 127 -15.35 -25.98 -3.90
C ASP A 127 -15.86 -24.57 -3.57
N HIS A 128 -14.97 -23.67 -3.13
CA HIS A 128 -15.32 -22.27 -2.85
C HIS A 128 -15.65 -21.45 -4.10
N ASP A 129 -15.25 -21.90 -5.29
CA ASP A 129 -15.50 -21.18 -6.53
C ASP A 129 -16.99 -21.27 -6.90
N TYR A 130 -17.65 -22.36 -6.55
CA TYR A 130 -19.08 -22.61 -6.81
C TYR A 130 -20.05 -21.88 -5.86
N LYS A 131 -19.53 -21.14 -4.88
CA LYS A 131 -20.36 -20.44 -3.90
C LYS A 131 -20.74 -19.04 -4.37
N ASP A 132 -22.01 -18.70 -4.22
CA ASP A 132 -22.53 -17.35 -4.47
C ASP A 132 -21.98 -16.34 -3.45
N ASP A 133 -21.98 -16.71 -2.16
CA ASP A 133 -21.38 -15.94 -1.08
C ASP A 133 -19.86 -16.23 -0.99
N PHE A 134 -19.09 -15.49 -1.78
CA PHE A 134 -17.64 -15.64 -1.85
C PHE A 134 -16.90 -14.62 -1.01
N GLU A 135 -16.11 -15.15 -0.08
CA GLU A 135 -15.33 -14.36 0.86
C GLU A 135 -14.11 -13.77 0.13
N PHE A 136 -14.24 -12.55 -0.42
CA PHE A 136 -13.11 -11.83 -1.03
C PHE A 136 -12.07 -11.47 0.05
N HIS A 137 -10.81 -11.81 -0.20
CA HIS A 137 -9.74 -11.58 0.76
C HIS A 137 -8.36 -11.46 0.09
N ALA A 138 -7.44 -10.78 0.77
CA ALA A 138 -6.01 -10.78 0.44
C ALA A 138 -5.22 -11.42 1.58
N THR A 139 -4.59 -12.56 1.32
CA THR A 139 -3.89 -13.36 2.35
C THR A 139 -2.66 -12.63 2.90
N ILE A 140 -2.57 -12.56 4.24
CA ILE A 140 -1.42 -12.02 4.99
C ILE A 140 -0.54 -13.14 5.57
N ALA A 141 -1.15 -14.19 6.13
CA ALA A 141 -0.43 -15.31 6.71
C ALA A 141 -1.23 -16.62 6.56
N PHE A 142 -0.57 -17.73 6.20
CA PHE A 142 -1.17 -19.07 6.13
C PHE A 142 -0.09 -20.17 6.17
N ARG A 143 -0.52 -21.44 6.24
CA ARG A 143 0.29 -22.69 6.31
C ARG A 143 0.91 -23.00 7.66
N ASP A 144 2.01 -22.33 8.00
CA ASP A 144 2.85 -22.64 9.16
C ASP A 144 2.46 -21.84 10.41
N ILE A 145 1.37 -21.09 10.31
CA ILE A 145 0.84 -20.29 11.41
C ILE A 145 0.01 -21.09 12.41
N THR A 146 -0.14 -22.41 12.27
CA THR A 146 -1.09 -23.19 13.07
C THR A 146 -0.93 -22.94 14.57
N TRP A 147 0.28 -23.08 15.10
CA TRP A 147 0.54 -22.90 16.53
C TRP A 147 0.54 -21.44 16.98
N LYS A 148 0.87 -20.51 16.07
CA LYS A 148 0.96 -19.06 16.34
C LYS A 148 -0.31 -18.29 15.96
N PHE A 149 -1.34 -18.97 15.45
CA PHE A 149 -2.53 -18.35 14.85
C PHE A 149 -3.26 -17.40 15.79
N GLY A 150 -3.45 -17.82 17.05
CA GLY A 150 -4.14 -17.00 18.06
C GLY A 150 -3.33 -15.75 18.42
N GLU A 151 -2.01 -15.85 18.49
CA GLU A 151 -1.11 -14.73 18.82
C GLU A 151 -1.03 -13.72 17.68
N ILE A 152 -0.85 -14.21 16.44
CA ILE A 152 -0.85 -13.38 15.24
C ILE A 152 -2.20 -12.66 15.14
N TRP A 153 -3.33 -13.37 15.32
CA TRP A 153 -4.65 -12.75 15.27
C TRP A 153 -4.84 -11.65 16.32
N LYS A 154 -4.45 -11.90 17.58
CA LYS A 154 -4.51 -10.89 18.65
C LYS A 154 -3.65 -9.67 18.34
N TYR A 155 -2.51 -9.85 17.67
CA TYR A 155 -1.66 -8.75 17.24
C TYR A 155 -2.28 -7.94 16.11
N MET A 156 -2.82 -8.61 15.09
CA MET A 156 -3.52 -7.96 13.97
C MET A 156 -4.68 -7.08 14.44
N GLN A 157 -5.39 -7.50 15.49
CA GLN A 157 -6.48 -6.71 16.09
C GLN A 157 -6.01 -5.43 16.79
N LYS A 158 -4.72 -5.30 17.12
CA LYS A 158 -4.13 -4.10 17.72
C LYS A 158 -3.56 -3.11 16.70
N LEU A 159 -3.38 -3.56 15.46
CA LEU A 159 -2.92 -2.70 14.38
C LEU A 159 -4.06 -1.76 13.92
N PRO A 160 -3.73 -0.59 13.35
CA PRO A 160 -4.70 0.21 12.63
C PRO A 160 -5.43 -0.64 11.59
N GLN A 161 -6.76 -0.61 11.60
CA GLN A 161 -7.57 -1.37 10.65
C GLN A 161 -7.55 -0.65 9.30
N PRO A 162 -7.13 -1.30 8.20
CA PRO A 162 -7.11 -0.65 6.89
C PRO A 162 -8.53 -0.29 6.48
N LYS A 163 -8.70 0.93 5.96
CA LYS A 163 -9.94 1.40 5.34
C LYS A 163 -9.60 2.17 4.07
N ILE A 164 -9.36 1.43 2.99
CA ILE A 164 -8.76 1.97 1.76
C ILE A 164 -9.65 1.62 0.56
N ASN A 165 -10.15 2.64 -0.13
CA ASN A 165 -10.92 2.48 -1.36
C ASN A 165 -9.99 2.34 -2.57
N LEU A 166 -10.24 1.32 -3.38
CA LEU A 166 -9.44 0.92 -4.53
C LEU A 166 -10.28 0.80 -5.80
N THR A 167 -9.59 0.91 -6.93
CA THR A 167 -10.16 0.64 -8.25
C THR A 167 -9.44 -0.56 -8.88
N LEU A 168 -10.20 -1.50 -9.41
CA LEU A 168 -9.70 -2.64 -10.16
C LEU A 168 -9.13 -2.15 -11.50
N LEU A 169 -7.82 -2.20 -11.64
CA LEU A 169 -7.13 -1.85 -12.87
C LEU A 169 -7.02 -3.02 -13.85
N ARG A 170 -6.66 -4.20 -13.34
CA ARG A 170 -6.37 -5.38 -14.15
C ARG A 170 -6.85 -6.68 -13.53
N VAL A 171 -7.33 -7.58 -14.38
CA VAL A 171 -7.55 -8.99 -14.04
C VAL A 171 -6.42 -9.82 -14.65
N THR A 172 -5.75 -10.61 -13.82
CA THR A 172 -4.60 -11.42 -14.21
C THR A 172 -4.98 -12.90 -14.28
N ILE A 173 -4.62 -13.57 -15.37
CA ILE A 173 -4.62 -15.03 -15.46
C ILE A 173 -3.18 -15.49 -15.28
N LEU A 174 -2.93 -16.24 -14.21
CA LEU A 174 -1.66 -16.92 -13.98
C LEU A 174 -1.71 -18.34 -14.53
N LYS A 175 -0.62 -18.80 -15.14
CA LYS A 175 -0.39 -20.18 -15.55
C LYS A 175 0.74 -20.77 -14.72
N LYS A 176 0.53 -21.98 -14.21
CA LYS A 176 1.55 -22.79 -13.55
C LYS A 176 1.62 -24.14 -14.27
N ALA A 177 2.61 -24.26 -15.16
CA ALA A 177 2.98 -25.54 -15.75
C ALA A 177 3.56 -26.49 -14.70
N ILE A 178 3.59 -27.77 -15.04
CA ILE A 178 4.11 -28.84 -14.19
C ILE A 178 5.57 -28.52 -13.80
N HIS A 179 5.90 -28.69 -12.52
CA HIS A 179 7.20 -28.34 -11.93
C HIS A 179 7.69 -26.89 -12.13
N GLU A 180 6.88 -25.99 -12.70
CA GLU A 180 7.25 -24.60 -12.91
C GLU A 180 6.72 -23.65 -11.82
N LYS A 181 7.34 -22.47 -11.76
CA LYS A 181 6.81 -21.32 -11.03
C LYS A 181 5.62 -20.74 -11.80
N SER A 182 4.64 -20.25 -11.06
CA SER A 182 3.50 -19.54 -11.64
C SER A 182 3.97 -18.27 -12.36
N LYS A 183 3.43 -18.03 -13.56
CA LYS A 183 3.76 -16.92 -14.45
C LYS A 183 2.46 -16.24 -14.91
N ILE A 184 2.50 -14.92 -15.11
CA ILE A 184 1.44 -14.23 -15.85
C ILE A 184 1.36 -14.86 -17.24
N LEU A 185 0.17 -15.31 -17.59
CA LEU A 185 -0.20 -15.71 -18.95
C LEU A 185 -0.65 -14.47 -19.70
N TYR A 186 -1.73 -13.83 -19.22
CA TYR A 186 -2.24 -12.55 -19.71
C TYR A 186 -2.83 -11.71 -18.58
N GLU A 187 -2.89 -10.40 -18.79
CA GLU A 187 -3.75 -9.49 -18.02
C GLU A 187 -4.77 -8.84 -18.95
N TYR A 188 -5.95 -8.51 -18.43
CA TYR A 188 -6.85 -7.58 -19.10
C TYR A 188 -6.85 -6.25 -18.36
N ASP A 189 -6.57 -5.18 -19.08
CA ASP A 189 -6.53 -3.83 -18.55
C ASP A 189 -7.89 -3.14 -18.77
N LEU A 190 -8.58 -2.80 -17.67
CA LEU A 190 -9.92 -2.21 -17.74
C LEU A 190 -9.89 -0.78 -18.26
N MET A 191 -8.80 -0.03 -18.05
CA MET A 191 -8.71 1.37 -18.48
C MET A 191 -8.35 1.45 -19.96
N LEU A 192 -7.39 0.63 -20.40
CA LEU A 192 -6.94 0.56 -21.78
C LEU A 192 -7.83 -0.33 -22.67
N LYS A 193 -8.78 -1.06 -22.08
CA LYS A 193 -9.71 -2.00 -22.76
C LYS A 193 -9.00 -2.99 -23.68
N ARG A 194 -7.88 -3.55 -23.22
CA ARG A 194 -7.07 -4.49 -24.02
C ARG A 194 -6.45 -5.59 -23.19
N LYS A 195 -6.23 -6.72 -23.86
CA LYS A 195 -5.37 -7.81 -23.38
C LYS A 195 -3.91 -7.35 -23.41
N LEU A 196 -3.19 -7.64 -22.33
CA LEU A 196 -1.76 -7.48 -22.19
C LEU A 196 -1.10 -8.85 -22.09
N ASP A 197 -0.05 -9.07 -22.87
CA ASP A 197 0.87 -10.18 -22.63
C ASP A 197 1.69 -9.95 -21.36
N ARG A 198 2.55 -10.93 -21.03
CA ARG A 198 3.38 -10.86 -19.83
C ARG A 198 4.36 -9.68 -19.84
N GLU A 199 4.95 -9.35 -20.98
CA GLU A 199 5.94 -8.27 -21.08
C GLU A 199 5.25 -6.93 -20.82
N GLN A 200 4.13 -6.70 -21.51
CA GLN A 200 3.28 -5.53 -21.36
C GLN A 200 2.68 -5.41 -19.95
N ALA A 201 2.28 -6.52 -19.35
CA ALA A 201 1.76 -6.56 -17.98
C ALA A 201 2.82 -6.14 -16.93
N LEU A 202 4.10 -6.45 -17.19
CA LEU A 202 5.22 -6.12 -16.31
C LEU A 202 5.85 -4.75 -16.63
N ASP A 203 5.51 -4.16 -17.76
CA ASP A 203 6.04 -2.87 -18.19
C ASP A 203 5.48 -1.70 -17.36
N LYS A 204 6.41 -0.86 -16.89
CA LYS A 204 6.09 0.32 -16.08
C LYS A 204 5.38 1.40 -16.90
N GLN A 205 5.76 1.60 -18.17
CA GLN A 205 5.15 2.63 -19.02
C GLN A 205 3.69 2.29 -19.33
N THR A 206 3.40 1.01 -19.57
CA THR A 206 2.04 0.50 -19.76
C THR A 206 1.19 0.75 -18.52
N LEU A 207 1.71 0.52 -17.31
CA LEU A 207 1.00 0.88 -16.08
C LEU A 207 0.79 2.38 -15.92
N GLN A 208 1.79 3.21 -16.25
CA GLN A 208 1.63 4.67 -16.22
C GLN A 208 0.53 5.14 -17.18
N HIS A 209 0.43 4.54 -18.37
CA HIS A 209 -0.64 4.84 -19.31
C HIS A 209 -2.01 4.46 -18.75
N THR A 210 -2.16 3.27 -18.16
CA THR A 210 -3.38 2.84 -17.43
C THR A 210 -3.80 3.88 -16.40
N LEU A 211 -2.87 4.35 -15.56
CA LEU A 211 -3.14 5.33 -14.51
C LEU A 211 -3.49 6.70 -15.08
N SER A 212 -2.86 7.14 -16.16
CA SER A 212 -3.18 8.41 -16.83
C SER A 212 -4.60 8.41 -17.42
N VAL A 213 -5.07 7.27 -17.93
CA VAL A 213 -6.44 7.11 -18.42
C VAL A 213 -7.42 7.12 -17.24
N LEU A 214 -7.10 6.44 -16.14
CA LEU A 214 -7.90 6.48 -14.92
C LEU A 214 -8.06 7.92 -14.40
N LYS A 215 -6.96 8.69 -14.30
CA LYS A 215 -6.96 10.10 -13.88
C LYS A 215 -7.75 11.03 -14.79
N LYS A 216 -7.86 10.72 -16.08
CA LYS A 216 -8.73 11.49 -16.99
C LYS A 216 -10.20 11.20 -16.79
N ARG A 217 -10.54 10.01 -16.28
CA ARG A 217 -11.91 9.54 -16.03
C ARG A 217 -12.40 9.85 -14.62
N GLN A 218 -11.48 9.91 -13.66
CA GLN A 218 -11.71 10.29 -12.27
C GLN A 218 -10.93 11.58 -12.03
N GLU A 219 -11.60 12.70 -11.72
CA GLU A 219 -10.96 14.02 -11.51
C GLU A 219 -9.78 13.98 -10.52
N THR A 220 -9.72 12.95 -9.67
CA THR A 220 -8.61 12.61 -8.77
C THR A 220 -8.26 11.12 -8.87
N LEU A 221 -6.97 10.76 -8.77
CA LEU A 221 -6.57 9.37 -8.64
C LEU A 221 -7.04 8.78 -7.30
N PRO A 222 -7.35 7.47 -7.22
CA PRO A 222 -7.69 6.84 -5.96
C PRO A 222 -6.58 7.08 -4.93
N PRO A 223 -6.91 7.16 -3.62
CA PRO A 223 -5.94 7.33 -2.54
C PRO A 223 -4.75 6.37 -2.59
N ASP A 224 -4.88 5.23 -3.26
CA ASP A 224 -3.83 4.24 -3.40
C ASP A 224 -2.72 4.57 -4.41
N PHE A 225 -2.99 5.54 -5.28
CA PHE A 225 -2.12 5.99 -6.36
C PHE A 225 -1.95 7.49 -6.24
N TRP A 226 -1.44 7.98 -5.10
CA TRP A 226 -1.07 9.37 -4.97
C TRP A 226 -0.15 9.75 -6.14
N ASP A 227 -0.66 10.61 -7.03
CA ASP A 227 0.15 11.37 -7.96
C ASP A 227 1.30 11.98 -7.17
N VAL A 228 2.53 11.78 -7.63
CA VAL A 228 3.61 12.67 -7.22
C VAL A 228 3.31 13.98 -7.95
N PRO A 229 2.87 15.05 -7.27
CA PRO A 229 2.62 16.29 -7.96
C PRO A 229 3.96 16.74 -8.56
N ASP A 230 4.00 17.04 -9.86
CA ASP A 230 5.02 17.95 -10.34
C ASP A 230 4.83 19.24 -9.54
N SER A 231 5.89 19.69 -8.90
CA SER A 231 5.87 20.92 -8.12
C SER A 231 5.87 22.14 -9.04
N GLU A 232 4.83 22.29 -9.86
CA GLU A 232 4.45 23.56 -10.46
C GLU A 232 3.46 24.26 -9.52
N LYS A 233 3.87 24.49 -8.27
CA LYS A 233 3.14 25.38 -7.36
C LYS A 233 3.88 26.70 -7.28
N ASP A 234 3.14 27.80 -7.23
CA ASP A 234 3.66 29.13 -6.93
C ASP A 234 4.36 29.11 -5.56
N GLY A 235 5.65 29.47 -5.51
CA GLY A 235 6.47 29.56 -4.28
C GLY A 235 7.67 28.59 -4.23
N GLU A 236 8.61 28.86 -3.31
CA GLU A 236 9.72 27.93 -3.04
C GLU A 236 9.24 26.71 -2.22
N ILE A 237 9.96 25.59 -2.34
CA ILE A 237 9.73 24.39 -1.54
C ILE A 237 10.79 24.31 -0.45
N PHE A 238 10.34 24.19 0.80
CA PHE A 238 11.18 23.95 1.96
C PHE A 238 10.91 22.58 2.56
N LEU A 239 11.97 21.92 3.04
CA LEU A 239 11.90 20.66 3.79
C LEU A 239 12.55 20.89 5.15
N ILE A 240 11.88 20.49 6.23
CA ILE A 240 12.40 20.64 7.60
C ILE A 240 11.73 19.63 8.53
N SER A 241 12.36 19.35 9.67
CA SER A 241 11.89 18.42 10.69
C SER A 241 12.48 18.82 12.04
N ASP A 242 12.00 18.22 13.13
CA ASP A 242 12.71 18.15 14.40
C ASP A 242 13.01 19.54 15.01
N THR A 243 12.06 20.48 14.92
CA THR A 243 12.21 21.77 15.59
C THR A 243 12.20 21.60 17.10
N HIS A 244 11.46 20.60 17.63
CA HIS A 244 11.40 20.30 19.05
C HIS A 244 11.09 21.55 19.90
N PHE A 245 10.11 22.34 19.46
CA PHE A 245 9.65 23.50 20.23
C PHE A 245 9.21 23.06 21.62
N ASP A 246 9.51 23.90 22.61
CA ASP A 246 9.25 23.59 24.02
C ASP A 246 9.95 22.34 24.55
N HIS A 247 11.05 21.90 23.94
CA HIS A 247 11.82 20.76 24.46
C HIS A 247 13.16 21.24 25.04
N GLU A 248 13.21 21.64 26.32
CA GLU A 248 14.44 22.17 26.93
C GLU A 248 15.63 21.18 26.84
N ASN A 249 15.36 19.88 27.05
CA ASN A 249 16.40 18.85 27.03
C ASN A 249 17.06 18.66 25.64
N ILE A 250 16.39 19.02 24.54
CA ILE A 250 16.95 18.88 23.19
C ILE A 250 18.18 19.76 22.97
N ILE A 251 18.27 20.87 23.70
CA ILE A 251 19.40 21.80 23.62
C ILE A 251 20.67 21.07 24.02
N ARG A 252 20.64 20.38 25.17
CA ARG A 252 21.78 19.59 25.64
C ARG A 252 22.00 18.34 24.81
N TYR A 253 20.92 17.63 24.46
CA TYR A 253 20.99 16.35 23.75
C TYR A 253 21.62 16.49 22.35
N CYS A 254 21.24 17.53 21.60
CA CYS A 254 21.77 17.80 20.26
C CYS A 254 22.83 18.90 20.22
N HIS A 255 23.37 19.33 21.37
CA HIS A 255 24.32 20.44 21.48
C HIS A 255 23.87 21.71 20.75
N ARG A 256 22.58 22.06 20.81
CA ARG A 256 22.07 23.27 20.15
C ARG A 256 22.63 24.51 20.86
N PRO A 257 23.00 25.57 20.14
CA PRO A 257 23.71 26.73 20.69
C PRO A 257 22.75 27.74 21.36
N PHE A 258 21.91 27.27 22.30
CA PHE A 258 20.93 28.10 23.00
C PHE A 258 21.09 27.97 24.51
N LYS A 259 20.82 29.05 25.25
CA LYS A 259 20.90 29.05 26.73
C LYS A 259 19.58 28.63 27.39
N SER A 260 18.47 28.65 26.64
CA SER A 260 17.14 28.31 27.12
C SER A 260 16.21 27.91 25.98
N VAL A 261 15.15 27.16 26.29
CA VAL A 261 14.08 26.83 25.33
C VAL A 261 13.36 28.08 24.79
N GLY A 262 13.21 29.13 25.60
CA GLY A 262 12.60 30.38 25.17
C GLY A 262 13.41 31.09 24.08
N GLU A 263 14.73 31.16 24.25
CA GLU A 263 15.66 31.70 23.26
C GLU A 263 15.65 30.86 21.97
N MET A 264 15.70 29.53 22.10
CA MET A 264 15.63 28.60 20.96
C MET A 264 14.32 28.78 20.18
N ASN A 265 13.17 28.70 20.86
CA ASN A 265 11.85 28.81 20.24
C ASN A 265 11.70 30.13 19.48
N LYS A 266 12.08 31.27 20.10
CA LYS A 266 12.04 32.58 19.45
C LYS A 266 12.94 32.63 18.22
N THR A 267 14.18 32.16 18.36
CA THR A 267 15.16 32.19 17.26
C THR A 267 14.70 31.34 16.08
N LEU A 268 14.16 30.15 16.32
CA LEU A 268 13.64 29.26 15.27
C LEU A 268 12.46 29.91 14.53
N VAL A 269 11.51 30.52 15.24
CA VAL A 269 10.37 31.23 14.62
C VAL A 269 10.85 32.43 13.80
N ASP A 270 11.73 33.26 14.35
CA ASP A 270 12.25 34.44 13.64
C ASP A 270 12.99 34.03 12.35
N ARG A 271 13.84 33.00 12.44
CA ARG A 271 14.60 32.49 11.29
C ARG A 271 13.68 31.89 10.25
N TRP A 272 12.72 31.06 10.66
CA TRP A 272 11.71 30.51 9.77
C TRP A 272 10.99 31.61 8.98
N ASN A 273 10.40 32.58 9.68
CA ASN A 273 9.57 33.61 9.07
C ASN A 273 10.38 34.63 8.24
N SER A 274 11.69 34.73 8.46
CA SER A 274 12.59 35.53 7.62
C SER A 274 12.94 34.87 6.29
N LYS A 275 12.82 33.53 6.19
CA LYS A 275 13.17 32.78 4.98
C LYS A 275 11.96 32.24 4.23
N VAL A 276 10.91 31.82 4.94
CA VAL A 276 9.70 31.24 4.37
C VAL A 276 8.62 32.32 4.24
N GLY A 277 8.18 32.57 3.01
CA GLY A 277 7.03 33.40 2.68
C GLY A 277 5.70 32.69 2.90
N LYS A 278 4.60 33.43 2.88
CA LYS A 278 3.25 32.87 3.15
C LYS A 278 2.76 31.91 2.07
N GLU A 279 3.22 32.09 0.83
CA GLU A 279 2.80 31.28 -0.31
C GLU A 279 3.69 30.05 -0.53
N ASP A 280 4.87 30.00 0.10
CA ASP A 280 5.82 28.90 -0.03
C ASP A 280 5.25 27.61 0.58
N THR A 281 5.64 26.46 0.01
CA THR A 281 5.23 25.15 0.55
C THR A 281 6.30 24.61 1.47
N VAL A 282 5.92 24.20 2.67
CA VAL A 282 6.85 23.58 3.62
C VAL A 282 6.41 22.17 3.92
N TYR A 283 7.26 21.19 3.65
CA TYR A 283 7.09 19.82 4.13
C TYR A 283 7.78 19.68 5.49
N PHE A 284 6.99 19.52 6.53
CA PHE A 284 7.45 19.33 7.91
C PHE A 284 7.41 17.84 8.27
N MET A 285 8.55 17.21 8.53
CA MET A 285 8.71 15.77 8.71
C MET A 285 8.69 15.31 10.18
N GLY A 286 7.89 15.99 11.00
CA GLY A 286 7.57 15.57 12.36
C GLY A 286 8.46 16.17 13.46
N ASP A 287 8.06 15.89 14.69
CA ASP A 287 8.66 16.36 15.94
C ASP A 287 8.70 17.90 16.03
N LEU A 288 7.51 18.50 15.88
CA LEU A 288 7.33 19.94 15.98
C LEU A 288 7.56 20.41 17.41
N THR A 289 6.99 19.71 18.40
CA THR A 289 7.02 20.06 19.82
C THR A 289 6.93 18.82 20.71
N LEU A 290 7.51 18.86 21.91
CA LEU A 290 7.41 17.78 22.90
C LEU A 290 6.33 18.01 23.96
N GLU A 291 6.27 19.23 24.50
CA GLU A 291 5.52 19.51 25.73
C GLU A 291 4.11 20.06 25.50
N ARG A 292 3.75 20.39 24.25
CA ARG A 292 2.42 20.93 23.92
C ARG A 292 1.56 19.92 23.18
N GLU A 293 0.37 19.69 23.72
CA GLU A 293 -0.67 18.93 23.02
C GLU A 293 -1.23 19.71 21.82
N ASN A 294 -1.37 21.04 21.91
CA ASN A 294 -1.90 21.83 20.79
C ASN A 294 -0.79 22.26 19.82
N LEU A 295 -0.60 21.50 18.74
CA LEU A 295 0.36 21.79 17.68
C LEU A 295 0.03 23.08 16.91
N ASP A 296 -1.25 23.45 16.80
CA ASP A 296 -1.68 24.67 16.09
C ASP A 296 -1.17 25.96 16.73
N TYR A 297 -0.74 25.91 18.00
CA TYR A 297 -0.06 27.03 18.65
C TYR A 297 1.22 27.42 17.90
N TRP A 298 2.04 26.44 17.52
CA TRP A 298 3.27 26.68 16.78
C TRP A 298 3.02 26.84 15.30
N LEU A 299 2.20 25.96 14.70
CA LEU A 299 1.87 26.07 13.27
C LEU A 299 1.29 27.44 12.92
N GLY A 300 0.49 28.04 13.81
CA GLY A 300 -0.07 29.38 13.61
C GLY A 300 0.93 30.54 13.68
N LYS A 301 2.19 30.29 14.06
CA LYS A 301 3.26 31.30 14.13
C LYS A 301 4.27 31.18 12.98
N LEU A 302 4.15 30.14 12.16
CA LEU A 302 5.08 29.83 11.08
C LEU A 302 4.46 30.20 9.74
N ASN A 303 5.21 30.91 8.90
CA ASN A 303 4.81 31.22 7.53
C ASN A 303 4.80 29.96 6.65
N GLY A 304 4.00 30.01 5.59
CA GLY A 304 3.97 29.01 4.53
C GLY A 304 2.74 28.11 4.57
N LYS A 305 2.51 27.40 3.46
CA LYS A 305 1.53 26.33 3.31
C LYS A 305 2.16 25.04 3.82
N ILE A 306 1.97 24.76 5.10
CA ILE A 306 2.63 23.64 5.78
C ILE A 306 1.89 22.32 5.46
N LYS A 307 2.68 21.36 4.99
CA LYS A 307 2.34 19.96 4.78
C LYS A 307 3.03 19.14 5.85
N PHE A 308 2.27 18.53 6.74
CA PHE A 308 2.79 18.00 8.00
C PHE A 308 2.72 16.47 8.04
N ILE A 309 3.88 15.83 8.17
CA ILE A 309 3.99 14.39 8.48
C ILE A 309 4.27 14.29 9.97
N ARG A 310 3.47 13.52 10.71
CA ARG A 310 3.63 13.39 12.16
C ARG A 310 4.91 12.67 12.55
N GLY A 311 5.57 13.21 13.57
CA GLY A 311 6.64 12.54 14.30
C GLY A 311 6.15 11.83 15.56
N ASN A 312 7.07 11.15 16.22
CA ASN A 312 6.81 10.38 17.43
C ASN A 312 6.28 11.25 18.60
N HIS A 313 6.59 12.55 18.57
CA HIS A 313 6.17 13.51 19.60
C HIS A 313 4.86 14.25 19.28
N ASP A 314 4.37 14.20 18.04
CA ASP A 314 3.23 15.02 17.58
C ASP A 314 1.88 14.34 17.81
N LYS A 315 1.40 14.31 19.06
CA LYS A 315 0.19 13.54 19.45
C LYS A 315 -1.15 14.29 19.38
N GLY A 316 -1.16 15.60 19.15
CA GLY A 316 -2.38 16.41 19.22
C GLY A 316 -3.03 16.79 17.89
N LEU A 317 -4.10 17.58 17.96
CA LEU A 317 -4.84 18.02 16.78
C LEU A 317 -4.06 19.01 15.92
N ILE A 318 -4.22 18.91 14.60
CA ILE A 318 -3.66 19.81 13.59
C ILE A 318 -4.83 20.31 12.74
N THR A 319 -5.04 21.63 12.72
CA THR A 319 -6.03 22.28 11.85
C THR A 319 -5.42 23.38 10.99
N LYS A 320 -4.21 23.84 11.32
CA LYS A 320 -3.49 24.90 10.59
C LYS A 320 -2.49 24.40 9.54
N ALA A 321 -2.44 23.10 9.30
CA ALA A 321 -1.59 22.49 8.28
C ALA A 321 -2.33 21.37 7.55
N GLU A 322 -1.88 21.07 6.33
CA GLU A 322 -2.32 19.89 5.57
C GLU A 322 -1.60 18.66 6.14
N GLU A 323 -2.32 17.82 6.88
CA GLU A 323 -1.73 16.60 7.44
C GLU A 323 -1.55 15.52 6.36
N ILE A 324 -0.34 14.95 6.29
CA ILE A 324 0.03 13.86 5.40
C ILE A 324 0.33 12.63 6.25
N GLN A 325 -0.31 11.51 5.90
CA GLN A 325 -0.09 10.25 6.59
C GLN A 325 1.27 9.64 6.21
N ASP A 326 2.15 9.53 7.20
CA ASP A 326 3.43 8.78 7.25
C ASP A 326 4.54 9.13 6.24
N ARG A 327 4.19 9.28 4.96
CA ARG A 327 5.13 9.39 3.85
C ARG A 327 4.59 10.28 2.74
N CYS A 328 5.41 11.18 2.22
CA CYS A 328 5.09 12.02 1.08
C CYS A 328 6.10 11.82 -0.05
N PRO A 329 5.71 11.15 -1.15
CA PRO A 329 6.49 11.18 -2.39
C PRO A 329 6.52 12.60 -2.99
N LEU A 330 7.70 13.03 -3.44
CA LEU A 330 7.92 14.33 -4.08
C LEU A 330 8.86 14.16 -5.28
N VAL A 331 8.52 14.74 -6.42
CA VAL A 331 9.44 14.87 -7.56
C VAL A 331 9.86 16.33 -7.63
N TYR A 332 11.16 16.56 -7.58
CA TYR A 332 11.71 17.90 -7.65
C TYR A 332 12.92 17.91 -8.58
N LYS A 333 12.86 18.75 -9.63
CA LYS A 333 13.90 18.86 -10.68
C LYS A 333 14.34 17.50 -11.23
N GLY A 334 13.36 16.63 -11.55
CA GLY A 334 13.60 15.30 -12.11
C GLY A 334 14.08 14.24 -11.12
N ASN A 335 14.28 14.58 -9.85
CA ASN A 335 14.66 13.63 -8.80
C ASN A 335 13.46 13.22 -7.98
N LYS A 336 13.38 11.94 -7.61
CA LYS A 336 12.35 11.41 -6.71
C LYS A 336 12.84 11.46 -5.27
N PHE A 337 12.02 12.01 -4.38
CA PHE A 337 12.20 12.04 -2.94
C PHE A 337 11.03 11.35 -2.26
N LEU A 338 11.31 10.62 -1.19
CA LEU A 338 10.31 10.14 -0.25
C LEU A 338 10.58 10.84 1.06
N LEU A 339 9.67 11.73 1.44
CA LEU A 339 9.71 12.45 2.69
C LEU A 339 8.99 11.60 3.76
N THR A 340 9.58 11.46 4.93
CA THR A 340 8.99 10.67 6.03
C THR A 340 9.57 11.13 7.36
N HIS A 341 8.95 10.75 8.47
CA HIS A 341 9.59 10.96 9.78
C HIS A 341 10.63 9.87 10.07
N ASP A 342 10.29 8.59 9.89
CA ASP A 342 11.15 7.44 10.20
C ASP A 342 12.12 7.12 9.05
N PRO A 343 13.43 6.90 9.29
CA PRO A 343 14.40 6.48 8.26
C PRO A 343 14.17 5.11 7.60
N VAL A 344 13.08 4.40 7.88
CA VAL A 344 12.76 3.13 7.22
C VAL A 344 12.54 3.32 5.71
N ARG A 345 13.57 2.96 4.93
CA ARG A 345 13.53 2.94 3.46
C ARG A 345 12.61 1.82 2.94
N PRO A 346 11.60 2.12 2.11
CA PRO A 346 10.82 1.10 1.43
C PRO A 346 11.66 0.34 0.39
N ALA A 347 11.50 -0.97 0.32
CA ALA A 347 12.30 -1.84 -0.55
C ALA A 347 12.13 -1.57 -2.07
N ASN A 348 11.10 -0.83 -2.47
CA ASN A 348 10.81 -0.47 -3.87
C ASN A 348 10.98 1.03 -4.16
N TRP A 349 11.57 1.79 -3.24
CA TRP A 349 11.90 3.18 -3.49
C TRP A 349 13.24 3.29 -4.23
N ASP A 350 13.20 3.80 -5.45
CA ASP A 350 14.37 3.99 -6.31
C ASP A 350 14.93 5.42 -6.28
N GLY A 351 14.40 6.28 -5.39
CA GLY A 351 14.83 7.67 -5.21
C GLY A 351 15.58 7.93 -3.90
N TRP A 352 15.68 9.21 -3.56
CA TRP A 352 16.23 9.71 -2.31
C TRP A 352 15.21 9.55 -1.18
N LEU A 353 15.67 9.16 0.00
CA LEU A 353 14.86 9.19 1.22
C LEU A 353 15.31 10.42 2.02
N ILE A 354 14.37 11.28 2.41
CA ILE A 354 14.62 12.39 3.33
C ILE A 354 13.77 12.12 4.57
N HIS A 355 14.40 12.09 5.73
CA HIS A 355 13.74 11.72 6.97
C HIS A 355 14.10 12.64 8.15
N GLY A 356 13.22 12.67 9.16
CA GLY A 356 13.46 13.24 10.49
C GLY A 356 14.01 12.19 11.47
N ASP A 357 13.63 12.29 12.75
CA ASP A 357 13.80 11.29 13.84
C ASP A 357 15.25 11.01 14.29
N LYS A 358 16.24 11.05 13.39
CA LYS A 358 17.64 10.76 13.74
C LYS A 358 18.41 12.04 14.05
N HIS A 359 18.74 12.18 15.33
CA HIS A 359 19.58 13.25 15.83
C HIS A 359 21.07 12.89 15.76
N ASN A 360 21.88 13.80 15.25
CA ASN A 360 23.33 13.65 15.33
C ASN A 360 23.82 14.13 16.70
N ASN A 361 24.03 13.17 17.60
CA ASN A 361 24.42 13.47 18.99
C ASN A 361 25.94 13.59 19.17
N SER A 362 26.72 13.36 18.10
CA SER A 362 28.17 13.48 18.10
C SER A 362 28.60 14.37 16.95
N LEU A 363 29.31 15.44 17.25
CA LEU A 363 29.91 16.35 16.26
C LEU A 363 31.24 15.78 15.71
N ASP A 364 31.64 14.58 16.11
CA ASP A 364 32.96 13.99 15.82
C ASP A 364 32.97 13.04 14.62
N ASN A 365 31.91 13.02 13.79
CA ASN A 365 31.86 12.22 12.56
C ASN A 365 31.86 13.07 11.30
#